data_AF-A0A821F413-F1
#
_entry.id   AF-A0A821F413-F1
#
_cell.length_a   1.000
_cell.length_b   1.000
_cell.length_c   1.000
_cell.angle_alpha   90.00
_cell.angle_beta   90.00
_cell.angle_gamma   90.00
#
_symmetry.space_group_name_H-M   'P 1'
#
loop_
_entity.id
_entity.type
_entity.pdbx_description
1 polymer ?
#
loop_
_entity_poly.entity_id
_entity_poly.type
_entity_poly.pdbx_seq_one_letter_code
_entity_poly.pdbx_strand_id
1 'polypeptide(L)'
;MAGNYDNEEQRIVDRVKCIAFREARDAGAAFIARQWVTEKVHHSIRFVSQWWETSYDECFANYSACGHKGESWTGQYFRDTILVQHVFPFLKNEENAIDVDEVVFVHDKVPCMKANMTQQLIQDNNINFWGNNIWHGNSPDLNVAEHIGTIIKDEFEKRMLSETGNGR
;
A
#
# COMPACT_ATOMS: atom_id res chain seq x y z
N MET A 1 18.94 -5.80 25.81
CA MET A 1 19.77 -4.91 24.97
C MET A 1 18.82 -4.10 24.11
N ALA A 2 18.61 -2.83 24.44
CA ALA A 2 17.74 -1.95 23.67
C ALA A 2 18.51 -1.52 22.41
N GLY A 3 18.09 -2.01 21.25
CA GLY A 3 18.65 -1.56 19.97
C GLY A 3 18.41 -0.07 19.82
N ASN A 4 19.38 0.61 19.22
CA ASN A 4 19.35 2.05 19.01
C ASN A 4 18.34 2.36 17.86
N TYR A 5 17.05 2.40 18.19
CA TYR A 5 15.92 2.56 17.26
C TYR A 5 15.32 3.96 17.28
N ASP A 6 16.08 4.96 17.73
CA ASP A 6 15.54 6.30 17.97
C ASP A 6 15.74 7.25 16.78
N ASN A 7 15.39 6.79 15.58
CA ASN A 7 15.22 7.68 14.42
C ASN A 7 13.72 7.93 14.17
N GLU A 8 13.40 9.10 13.62
CA GLU A 8 12.00 9.53 13.47
C GLU A 8 11.20 8.63 12.50
N GLU A 9 11.88 8.03 11.52
CA GLU A 9 11.31 7.08 10.58
C GLU A 9 10.77 5.82 11.27
N GLN A 10 11.56 5.23 12.18
CA GLN A 10 11.13 4.07 12.95
C GLN A 10 9.94 4.42 13.85
N ARG A 11 9.96 5.60 14.49
CA ARG A 11 8.84 6.07 15.30
C ARG A 11 7.56 6.22 14.49
N ILE A 12 7.64 6.66 13.23
CA ILE A 12 6.47 6.75 12.34
C ILE A 12 5.91 5.37 12.03
N VAL A 13 6.76 4.43 11.62
CA VAL A 13 6.35 3.04 11.34
C VAL A 13 5.65 2.45 12.56
N ASP A 14 6.17 2.72 13.74
CA ASP A 14 5.60 2.21 14.98
C ASP A 14 4.29 2.90 15.39
N ARG A 15 4.05 4.17 15.02
CA ARG A 15 2.73 4.83 15.12
C ARG A 15 1.70 4.14 14.25
N VAL A 16 2.03 3.90 12.97
CA VAL A 16 1.13 3.21 12.02
C VAL A 16 0.81 1.81 12.51
N LYS A 17 1.80 1.07 13.02
CA LYS A 17 1.56 -0.24 13.65
C LYS A 17 0.62 -0.15 14.85
N CYS A 18 0.79 0.84 15.73
CA CYS A 18 -0.12 1.03 16.87
C CYS A 18 -1.57 1.21 16.43
N ILE A 19 -1.80 2.00 15.38
CA ILE A 19 -3.14 2.22 14.81
C ILE A 19 -3.66 0.93 14.16
N ALA A 20 -2.87 0.29 13.31
CA ALA A 20 -3.28 -0.97 12.66
C ALA A 20 -3.62 -2.06 13.68
N PHE A 21 -2.86 -2.15 14.77
CA PHE A 21 -3.15 -3.09 15.86
C PHE A 21 -4.41 -2.71 16.65
N ARG A 22 -4.66 -1.43 16.89
CA ARG A 22 -5.96 -0.99 17.44
C ARG A 22 -7.09 -1.36 16.51
N GLU A 23 -7.01 -1.00 15.23
CA GLU A 23 -8.06 -1.29 14.26
C GLU A 23 -8.34 -2.80 14.23
N ALA A 24 -7.29 -3.63 14.22
CA ALA A 24 -7.43 -5.07 14.33
C ALA A 24 -8.11 -5.51 15.66
N ARG A 25 -7.77 -4.88 16.80
CA ARG A 25 -8.44 -5.13 18.09
C ARG A 25 -9.91 -4.75 18.04
N ASP A 26 -10.22 -3.55 17.57
CA ASP A 26 -11.56 -2.97 17.52
C ASP A 26 -12.45 -3.74 16.54
N ALA A 27 -11.81 -4.35 15.54
CA ALA A 27 -12.41 -5.26 14.62
C ALA A 27 -12.48 -6.71 15.15
N GLY A 28 -11.99 -7.01 16.36
CA GLY A 28 -12.26 -8.26 17.08
C GLY A 28 -11.05 -9.11 17.45
N ALA A 29 -9.82 -8.68 17.14
CA ALA A 29 -8.59 -9.35 17.59
C ALA A 29 -8.34 -9.11 19.10
N ALA A 30 -9.11 -9.79 19.95
CA ALA A 30 -9.16 -9.58 21.40
C ALA A 30 -7.83 -9.80 22.15
N PHE A 31 -6.86 -10.47 21.52
CA PHE A 31 -5.52 -10.66 22.08
C PHE A 31 -4.63 -9.41 22.01
N ILE A 32 -5.00 -8.43 21.18
CA ILE A 32 -4.22 -7.21 20.99
C ILE A 32 -4.55 -6.20 22.10
N ALA A 33 -3.77 -6.25 23.17
CA ALA A 33 -3.77 -5.22 24.20
C ALA A 33 -2.68 -4.17 23.92
N ARG A 34 -2.85 -2.95 24.46
CA ARG A 34 -1.81 -1.90 24.41
C ARG A 34 -0.46 -2.41 24.90
N GLN A 35 -0.45 -3.25 25.94
CA GLN A 35 0.77 -3.88 26.47
C GLN A 35 1.42 -4.84 25.48
N TRP A 36 0.66 -5.67 24.77
CA TRP A 36 1.20 -6.52 23.72
C TRP A 36 1.81 -5.68 22.59
N VAL A 37 1.16 -4.58 22.20
CA VAL A 37 1.69 -3.67 21.18
C VAL A 37 3.00 -3.02 21.63
N THR A 38 3.13 -2.61 22.90
CA THR A 38 4.41 -2.04 23.41
C THR A 38 5.60 -2.97 23.21
N GLU A 39 5.37 -4.28 23.39
CA GLU A 39 6.41 -5.29 23.18
C GLU A 39 6.74 -5.46 21.70
N LYS A 40 5.74 -5.38 20.82
CA LYS A 40 5.90 -5.56 19.37
C LYS A 40 6.53 -4.37 18.66
N VAL A 41 6.23 -3.16 19.11
CA VAL A 41 6.80 -1.93 18.52
C VAL A 41 8.00 -1.42 19.30
N HIS A 42 8.43 -2.14 20.35
CA HIS A 42 9.57 -1.78 21.20
C HIS A 42 9.50 -0.35 21.78
N HIS A 43 8.31 0.14 22.10
CA HIS A 43 8.10 1.47 22.69
C HIS A 43 7.35 1.41 24.03
N SER A 44 7.39 2.53 24.75
CA SER A 44 6.70 2.67 26.03
C SER A 44 5.16 2.61 25.88
N ILE A 45 4.48 2.17 26.94
CA ILE A 45 3.00 2.20 27.01
C ILE A 45 2.42 3.60 26.86
N ARG A 46 3.16 4.63 27.27
CA ARG A 46 2.80 6.03 27.08
C ARG A 46 2.78 6.40 25.60
N PHE A 47 3.81 5.99 24.85
CA PHE A 47 3.87 6.19 23.40
C PHE A 47 2.69 5.48 22.73
N VAL A 48 2.50 4.19 23.01
CA VAL A 48 1.39 3.43 22.41
C VAL A 48 0.04 4.07 22.73
N SER A 49 -0.21 4.46 23.97
CA SER A 49 -1.48 5.09 24.38
C SER A 49 -1.74 6.43 23.70
N GLN A 50 -0.70 7.21 23.43
CA GLN A 50 -0.83 8.50 22.74
C GLN A 50 -1.31 8.34 21.29
N TRP A 51 -0.85 7.29 20.60
CA TRP A 51 -1.21 7.02 19.20
C TRP A 51 -2.39 6.05 19.07
N TRP A 52 -2.79 5.44 20.19
CA TRP A 52 -3.87 4.48 20.24
C TRP A 52 -5.23 5.08 19.88
N GLU A 53 -5.48 6.38 20.02
CA GLU A 53 -6.79 6.95 19.67
C GLU A 53 -6.69 7.84 18.41
N THR A 54 -5.51 7.91 17.78
CA THR A 54 -5.27 8.74 16.61
C THR A 54 -5.90 8.10 15.38
N SER A 55 -6.63 8.87 14.58
CA SER A 55 -7.17 8.38 13.30
C SER A 55 -6.04 8.16 12.29
N TYR A 56 -6.30 7.32 11.28
CA TYR A 56 -5.35 7.13 10.18
C TYR A 56 -5.04 8.46 9.49
N ASP A 57 -6.06 9.30 9.27
CA ASP A 57 -5.93 10.62 8.64
C ASP A 57 -5.09 11.59 9.49
N GLU A 58 -5.26 11.60 10.82
CA GLU A 58 -4.40 12.40 11.71
C GLU A 58 -2.96 11.88 11.75
N CYS A 59 -2.76 10.57 11.64
CA CYS A 59 -1.43 9.99 11.61
C CYS A 59 -0.73 10.29 10.28
N PHE A 60 -1.47 10.25 9.17
CA PHE A 60 -1.00 10.62 7.84
C PHE A 60 -0.76 12.13 7.71
N ALA A 61 -1.60 12.96 8.33
CA ALA A 61 -1.42 14.41 8.42
C ALA A 61 -0.19 14.76 9.27
N ASN A 62 0.01 14.09 10.41
CA ASN A 62 1.22 14.25 11.22
C ASN A 62 2.46 13.78 10.45
N TYR A 63 2.41 12.63 9.78
CA TYR A 63 3.50 12.13 8.93
C TYR A 63 3.87 13.12 7.82
N SER A 64 2.86 13.67 7.13
CA SER A 64 3.03 14.69 6.10
C SER A 64 3.58 16.01 6.66
N ALA A 65 3.18 16.40 7.88
CA ALA A 65 3.63 17.59 8.58
C ALA A 65 5.06 17.45 9.17
N CYS A 66 5.53 16.23 9.42
CA CYS A 66 6.92 15.92 9.80
C CYS A 66 7.93 16.19 8.67
N GLY A 67 7.47 16.63 7.48
CA GLY A 67 8.30 16.77 6.30
C GLY A 67 8.67 15.44 5.64
N HIS A 68 8.25 14.30 6.23
CA HIS A 68 8.31 13.00 5.58
C HIS A 68 7.19 12.92 4.55
N LYS A 69 7.52 13.28 3.32
CA LYS A 69 6.76 12.80 2.17
C LYS A 69 6.78 11.27 2.25
N GLY A 70 5.62 10.63 2.22
CA GLY A 70 5.55 9.20 1.90
C GLY A 70 6.54 8.91 0.79
N GLU A 71 7.35 7.87 0.96
CA GLU A 71 8.32 7.48 -0.05
C GLU A 71 7.55 7.21 -1.34
N SER A 72 7.47 8.24 -2.17
CA SER A 72 6.88 8.14 -3.48
C SER A 72 7.86 7.32 -4.26
N TRP A 73 7.37 6.31 -4.98
CA TRP A 73 8.22 5.54 -5.84
C TRP A 73 9.05 6.47 -6.72
N THR A 74 10.36 6.36 -6.59
CA THR A 74 11.23 7.01 -7.55
C THR A 74 10.97 6.38 -8.92
N GLY A 75 11.23 7.15 -10.00
CA GLY A 75 11.16 6.58 -11.34
C GLY A 75 12.04 5.33 -11.48
N GLN A 76 13.17 5.28 -10.77
CA GLN A 76 14.07 4.13 -10.77
C GLN A 76 13.46 2.93 -10.05
N TYR A 77 12.93 3.10 -8.84
CA TYR A 77 12.29 2.02 -8.09
C TYR A 77 11.12 1.42 -8.87
N PHE A 78 10.29 2.28 -9.48
CA PHE A 78 9.18 1.83 -10.30
C PHE A 78 9.67 0.98 -11.50
N ARG A 79 10.70 1.42 -12.21
CA ARG A 79 11.24 0.66 -13.35
C ARG A 79 11.92 -0.64 -12.93
N ASP A 80 12.83 -0.60 -11.96
CA ASP A 80 13.68 -1.73 -11.66
C ASP A 80 12.98 -2.80 -10.83
N THR A 81 12.16 -2.38 -9.87
CA THR A 81 11.50 -3.30 -8.94
C THR A 81 10.11 -3.63 -9.45
N ILE A 82 9.26 -2.63 -9.64
CA ILE A 82 7.86 -2.89 -9.99
C ILE A 82 7.76 -3.45 -11.41
N LEU A 83 8.35 -2.79 -12.42
CA LEU A 83 8.24 -3.25 -13.80
C LEU A 83 9.09 -4.48 -14.09
N VAL A 84 10.41 -4.38 -13.92
CA VAL A 84 11.35 -5.43 -14.37
C VAL A 84 11.26 -6.70 -13.54
N GLN A 85 11.15 -6.60 -12.20
CA GLN A 85 11.15 -7.80 -11.35
C GLN A 85 9.76 -8.43 -11.19
N HIS A 86 8.68 -7.65 -11.32
CA HIS A 86 7.33 -8.15 -11.02
C HIS A 86 6.39 -8.12 -12.22
N VAL A 87 6.13 -6.96 -12.82
CA VAL A 87 5.10 -6.82 -13.86
C VAL A 87 5.49 -7.52 -15.15
N PHE A 88 6.71 -7.31 -15.69
CA PHE A 88 7.09 -7.91 -16.97
C PHE A 88 7.12 -9.45 -16.92
N PRO A 89 7.69 -10.11 -15.89
CA PRO A 89 7.60 -11.56 -15.75
C PRO A 89 6.16 -12.05 -15.64
N PHE A 90 5.30 -11.31 -14.93
CA PHE A 90 3.89 -11.67 -14.78
C PHE A 90 3.15 -11.65 -16.13
N LEU A 91 3.33 -10.59 -16.92
CA LEU A 91 2.64 -10.42 -18.21
C LEU A 91 3.15 -11.38 -19.30
N LYS A 92 4.41 -11.82 -19.22
CA LYS A 92 5.03 -12.75 -20.18
C LYS A 92 4.79 -14.22 -19.86
N ASN A 93 4.13 -14.52 -18.74
CA ASN A 93 3.85 -15.90 -18.35
C ASN A 93 2.52 -16.36 -18.96
N GLU A 94 2.58 -17.39 -19.80
CA GLU A 94 1.42 -18.03 -20.45
C GLU A 94 0.40 -18.60 -19.46
N GLU A 95 0.79 -18.86 -18.21
CA GLU A 95 -0.15 -19.30 -17.17
C GLU A 95 -1.03 -18.15 -16.64
N ASN A 96 -0.63 -16.90 -16.86
CA ASN A 96 -1.32 -15.72 -16.32
C ASN A 96 -2.26 -15.04 -17.33
N ALA A 97 -2.17 -15.39 -18.61
CA ALA A 97 -2.97 -14.80 -19.69
C ALA A 97 -3.43 -15.86 -20.68
N ILE A 98 -4.63 -15.69 -21.24
CA ILE A 98 -5.16 -16.60 -22.27
C ILE A 98 -4.30 -16.53 -23.54
N ASP A 99 -3.87 -15.32 -23.90
CA ASP A 99 -2.91 -15.06 -24.96
C ASP A 99 -2.02 -13.90 -24.51
N VAL A 100 -0.73 -14.18 -24.32
CA VAL A 100 0.27 -13.20 -23.87
C VAL A 100 0.50 -12.08 -24.88
N ASP A 101 0.28 -12.33 -26.17
CA ASP A 101 0.49 -11.35 -27.24
C ASP A 101 -0.66 -10.33 -27.30
N GLU A 102 -1.84 -10.68 -26.78
CA GLU A 102 -3.01 -9.79 -26.71
C GLU A 102 -3.12 -9.01 -25.40
N VAL A 103 -2.26 -9.28 -24.40
CA VAL A 103 -2.31 -8.59 -23.10
C VAL A 103 -1.91 -7.13 -23.24
N VAL A 104 -2.77 -6.24 -22.75
CA VAL A 104 -2.48 -4.81 -22.66
C VAL A 104 -2.29 -4.39 -21.21
N PHE A 105 -1.09 -3.90 -20.89
CA PHE A 105 -0.80 -3.31 -19.59
C PHE A 105 -1.43 -1.92 -19.46
N VAL A 106 -2.29 -1.74 -18.46
CA VAL A 106 -2.96 -0.46 -18.17
C VAL A 106 -2.44 0.07 -16.85
N HIS A 107 -2.01 1.33 -16.82
CA HIS A 107 -1.49 1.99 -15.62
C HIS A 107 -1.87 3.48 -15.58
N ASP A 108 -1.81 4.09 -14.39
CA ASP A 108 -2.13 5.52 -14.22
C ASP A 108 -0.97 6.45 -14.68
N LYS A 109 -1.20 7.76 -14.69
CA LYS A 109 -0.25 8.79 -15.17
C LYS A 109 0.43 9.56 -14.05
N VAL A 110 0.66 8.92 -12.91
CA VAL A 110 1.53 9.47 -11.87
C VAL A 110 2.96 9.68 -12.42
N PRO A 111 3.74 10.64 -11.88
CA PRO A 111 4.98 11.10 -12.51
C PRO A 111 5.99 10.02 -12.91
N CYS A 112 6.19 8.99 -12.09
CA CYS A 112 7.11 7.88 -12.38
C CYS A 112 6.62 6.97 -13.52
N MET A 113 5.30 6.83 -13.70
CA MET A 113 4.69 5.98 -14.72
C MET A 113 4.67 6.66 -16.09
N LYS A 114 4.36 7.96 -16.13
CA LYS A 114 4.32 8.73 -17.40
C LYS A 114 5.67 9.19 -17.92
N ALA A 115 6.76 9.01 -17.16
CA ALA A 115 8.09 9.45 -17.58
C ALA A 115 8.52 8.76 -18.89
N ASN A 116 9.14 9.49 -19.82
CA ASN A 116 9.54 8.95 -21.13
C ASN A 116 10.42 7.70 -21.01
N MET A 117 11.36 7.67 -20.06
CA MET A 117 12.19 6.49 -19.81
C MET A 117 11.38 5.27 -19.39
N THR A 118 10.30 5.46 -18.63
CA THR A 118 9.41 4.38 -18.21
C THR A 118 8.60 3.87 -19.40
N GLN A 119 8.04 4.78 -20.21
CA GLN A 119 7.29 4.44 -21.43
C GLN A 119 8.18 3.68 -22.42
N GLN A 120 9.42 4.14 -22.64
CA GLN A 120 10.40 3.47 -23.50
C GLN A 120 10.77 2.10 -22.96
N LEU A 121 11.00 1.96 -21.64
CA LEU A 121 11.33 0.67 -21.04
C LEU A 121 10.23 -0.38 -21.26
N ILE A 122 8.97 0.03 -21.18
CA ILE A 122 7.82 -0.87 -21.44
C ILE A 122 7.82 -1.30 -22.92
N GLN A 123 8.03 -0.36 -23.84
CA GLN A 123 8.13 -0.64 -25.28
C GLN A 123 9.31 -1.58 -25.61
N ASP A 124 10.49 -1.30 -25.07
CA ASP A 124 11.71 -2.10 -25.29
C ASP A 124 11.56 -3.53 -24.77
N ASN A 125 10.65 -3.76 -23.83
CA ASN A 125 10.32 -5.08 -23.31
C ASN A 125 9.22 -5.81 -24.09
N ASN A 126 8.77 -5.26 -25.23
CA ASN A 126 7.68 -5.76 -26.07
C ASN A 126 6.37 -5.95 -25.30
N ILE A 127 6.05 -5.04 -24.39
CA ILE A 127 4.78 -5.05 -23.67
C ILE A 127 3.81 -4.09 -24.35
N ASN A 128 2.66 -4.60 -24.80
CA ASN A 128 1.55 -3.76 -25.25
C ASN A 128 0.99 -3.02 -24.05
N PHE A 129 0.80 -1.70 -24.15
CA PHE A 129 0.33 -0.90 -23.02
C PHE A 129 -0.39 0.38 -23.44
N TRP A 130 -1.23 0.89 -22.54
CA TRP A 130 -1.89 2.18 -22.72
C TRP A 130 -0.99 3.32 -22.23
N GLY A 131 -0.14 3.79 -23.14
CA GLY A 131 0.78 4.88 -22.88
C GLY A 131 0.11 6.25 -22.75
N ASN A 132 0.96 7.27 -22.63
CA ASN A 132 0.54 8.65 -22.39
C ASN A 132 -0.46 9.26 -23.40
N ASN A 133 -0.55 8.69 -24.59
CA ASN A 133 -1.43 9.10 -25.67
C ASN A 133 -2.84 8.48 -25.60
N ILE A 134 -3.04 7.43 -24.79
CA ILE A 134 -4.31 6.69 -24.72
C ILE A 134 -4.99 6.92 -23.37
N TRP A 135 -4.27 6.76 -22.25
CA TRP A 135 -4.86 6.95 -20.92
C TRP A 135 -5.04 8.44 -20.60
N HIS A 136 -6.23 8.81 -20.11
CA HIS A 136 -6.51 10.17 -19.66
C HIS A 136 -6.01 10.36 -18.22
N GLY A 137 -5.49 11.55 -17.91
CA GLY A 137 -5.11 11.87 -16.53
C GLY A 137 -6.36 12.14 -15.68
N ASN A 138 -6.31 11.79 -14.39
CA ASN A 138 -7.40 11.97 -13.42
C ASN A 138 -8.68 11.19 -13.74
N SER A 139 -8.54 9.97 -14.28
CA SER A 139 -9.67 9.06 -14.57
C SER A 139 -9.61 7.78 -13.73
N PRO A 140 -9.72 7.87 -12.39
CA PRO A 140 -9.69 6.69 -11.51
C PRO A 140 -10.90 5.77 -11.73
N ASP A 141 -12.02 6.33 -12.18
CA ASP A 141 -13.25 5.61 -12.52
C ASP A 141 -13.07 4.58 -13.64
N LEU A 142 -12.13 4.84 -14.55
CA LEU A 142 -11.80 3.94 -15.65
C LEU A 142 -10.75 2.87 -15.25
N ASN A 143 -10.09 3.01 -14.10
CA ASN A 143 -9.07 2.08 -13.63
C ASN A 143 -9.69 0.97 -12.78
N VAL A 144 -9.78 -0.24 -13.33
CA VAL A 144 -10.29 -1.43 -12.60
C VAL A 144 -9.50 -1.70 -11.31
N ALA A 145 -8.22 -1.33 -11.23
CA ALA A 145 -7.42 -1.51 -10.02
C ALA A 145 -7.96 -0.69 -8.82
N GLU A 146 -8.55 0.48 -9.05
CA GLU A 146 -9.19 1.29 -7.99
C GLU A 146 -10.45 0.61 -7.44
N HIS A 147 -11.20 -0.06 -8.33
CA HIS A 147 -12.37 -0.86 -7.95
C HIS A 147 -11.97 -2.09 -7.13
N ILE A 148 -10.86 -2.76 -7.49
CA ILE A 148 -10.32 -3.88 -6.71
C ILE A 148 -9.93 -3.43 -5.30
N GLY A 149 -9.30 -2.25 -5.16
CA GLY A 149 -8.97 -1.69 -3.85
C GLY A 149 -10.21 -1.50 -2.97
N THR A 150 -11.32 -1.04 -3.57
CA THR A 150 -12.61 -0.89 -2.89
C THR A 150 -13.21 -2.25 -2.50
N ILE A 151 -13.17 -3.25 -3.38
CA ILE A 151 -13.64 -4.60 -3.07
C ILE A 151 -12.84 -5.22 -1.92
N ILE A 152 -11.51 -5.07 -1.93
CA ILE A 152 -10.63 -5.59 -0.86
C ILE A 152 -10.98 -4.91 0.46
N LYS A 153 -11.19 -3.59 0.45
CA LYS A 153 -11.62 -2.84 1.64
C LYS A 153 -12.97 -3.34 2.15
N ASP A 154 -13.97 -3.45 1.30
CA ASP A 154 -15.31 -3.90 1.67
C ASP A 154 -15.32 -5.34 2.19
N GLU A 155 -14.56 -6.25 1.58
CA GLU A 155 -14.43 -7.64 2.04
C GLU A 155 -13.68 -7.73 3.36
N PHE A 156 -12.68 -6.87 3.57
CA PHE A 156 -12.03 -6.73 4.87
C PHE A 156 -13.05 -6.29 5.93
N GLU A 157 -13.83 -5.23 5.66
CA GLU A 157 -14.87 -4.71 6.54
C GLU A 157 -15.97 -5.75 6.84
N LYS A 158 -16.44 -6.50 5.84
CA LYS A 158 -17.46 -7.55 6.02
C LYS A 158 -16.97 -8.70 6.88
N ARG A 159 -15.71 -9.12 6.75
CA ARG A 159 -15.12 -10.16 7.62
C ARG A 159 -15.08 -9.71 9.07
N MET A 160 -14.82 -8.42 9.31
CA MET A 160 -14.90 -7.86 10.65
C MET A 160 -16.35 -7.91 11.22
N LEU A 161 -17.36 -7.74 10.38
CA LEU A 161 -18.78 -7.76 10.78
C LEU A 161 -19.38 -9.16 10.95
N SER A 162 -18.91 -10.16 10.19
CA SER A 162 -19.43 -11.53 10.27
C SER A 162 -18.87 -12.31 11.47
N GLU A 163 -17.64 -12.02 11.88
CA GLU A 163 -17.00 -12.63 13.05
C GLU A 163 -17.54 -12.10 14.39
N THR A 164 -18.19 -10.93 14.38
CA THR A 164 -18.88 -10.34 15.55
C THR A 164 -20.35 -10.79 15.68
N GLY A 165 -20.93 -11.46 14.66
CA GLY A 165 -22.35 -11.85 14.63
C GLY A 165 -22.69 -13.28 15.07
N ASN A 166 -21.69 -14.17 15.23
CA ASN A 166 -21.92 -15.60 15.57
C ASN A 166 -21.77 -15.93 17.07
N GLY A 167 -21.77 -14.91 17.93
CA GLY A 167 -21.85 -15.08 19.39
C GLY A 167 -23.21 -14.67 19.94
N ARG A 168 -24.24 -15.50 19.72
CA ARG A 168 -25.47 -15.49 20.53
C ARG A 168 -25.54 -16.76 21.36
#